data_AF-A0A409WVN0-F1
#
_entry.id   AF-A0A409WVN0-F1
#
_cell.length_a   1.000
_cell.length_b   1.000
_cell.length_c   1.000
_cell.angle_alpha   90.00
_cell.angle_beta   90.00
_cell.angle_gamma   90.00
#
_symmetry.space_group_name_H-M   'P 1'
#
loop_
_entity.id
_entity.type
_entity.pdbx_description
1 polymer ?
#
loop_
_entity_poly.entity_id
_entity_poly.type
_entity_poly.pdbx_seq_one_letter_code
_entity_poly.pdbx_strand_id
1 'polypeptide(L)'
;MTTIHLHLTWAAWASTYHMTDLLPILAPLLDMMTCWDLRRRFTASEALHFLEDRMAELSEVDLASKIILTKPRDPYKKYNECDRWENLSPGFVERWQAYREKPLPLHVLLLRRICKTQRGALIVLRTR
;
A
#
# COMPACT_ATOMS: atom_id res chain seq x y z
N MET A 1 0.69 -22.62 -19.37
CA MET A 1 1.06 -21.24 -19.77
C MET A 1 0.36 -20.21 -18.88
N THR A 2 0.64 -20.19 -17.57
CA THR A 2 -0.11 -19.36 -16.59
C THR A 2 0.79 -18.72 -15.53
N THR A 3 2.11 -18.85 -15.64
CA THR A 3 3.05 -18.35 -14.63
C THR A 3 3.52 -16.91 -14.92
N ILE A 4 3.42 -16.45 -16.17
CA ILE A 4 3.95 -15.14 -16.61
C ILE A 4 3.00 -13.99 -16.23
N HIS A 5 1.69 -14.23 -16.16
CA HIS A 5 0.71 -13.18 -15.88
C HIS A 5 0.70 -12.69 -14.42
N LEU A 6 1.11 -13.53 -13.46
CA LEU A 6 1.22 -13.14 -12.05
C LEU A 6 2.48 -12.30 -11.77
N HIS A 7 3.58 -12.53 -12.50
CA HIS A 7 4.83 -11.79 -12.27
C HIS A 7 4.72 -10.31 -12.64
N LEU A 8 3.92 -9.98 -13.67
CA LEU A 8 3.68 -8.61 -14.12
C LEU A 8 2.80 -7.80 -13.16
N THR A 9 1.83 -8.44 -12.49
CA THR A 9 0.99 -7.76 -11.50
C THR A 9 1.75 -7.44 -10.21
N TRP A 10 2.65 -8.31 -9.77
CA TRP A 10 3.47 -8.04 -8.58
C TRP A 10 4.54 -6.98 -8.82
N ALA A 11 5.14 -6.95 -10.02
CA ALA A 11 6.13 -5.93 -10.38
C ALA A 11 5.50 -4.54 -10.48
N ALA A 12 4.30 -4.43 -11.07
CA ALA A 12 3.53 -3.17 -11.16
C ALA A 12 3.07 -2.65 -9.79
N TRP A 13 2.69 -3.55 -8.87
CA TRP A 13 2.27 -3.18 -7.52
C TRP A 13 3.45 -2.85 -6.60
N ALA A 14 4.56 -3.59 -6.71
CA ALA A 14 5.79 -3.22 -6.02
C ALA A 14 6.24 -1.80 -6.44
N SER A 15 6.11 -1.47 -7.73
CA SER A 15 6.46 -0.13 -8.23
C SER A 15 5.61 1.00 -7.65
N THR A 16 4.33 0.78 -7.37
CA THR A 16 3.46 1.83 -6.78
C THR A 16 3.82 2.22 -5.35
N TYR A 17 4.38 1.32 -4.53
CA TYR A 17 4.85 1.70 -3.18
C TYR A 17 6.09 2.58 -3.21
N HIS A 18 6.91 2.45 -4.26
CA HIS A 18 8.07 3.32 -4.43
C HIS A 18 7.65 4.73 -4.81
N MET A 19 6.39 4.93 -5.21
CA MET A 19 5.85 6.23 -5.58
C MET A 19 5.31 7.02 -4.39
N THR A 20 5.15 6.46 -3.19
CA THR A 20 4.68 7.24 -2.03
C THR A 20 5.68 8.28 -1.55
N ASP A 21 6.98 8.00 -1.71
CA ASP A 21 8.04 8.99 -1.48
C ASP A 21 8.06 10.07 -2.58
N LEU A 22 7.51 9.77 -3.75
CA LEU A 22 7.50 10.64 -4.94
C LEU A 22 6.29 11.57 -4.94
N LEU A 23 5.16 11.01 -4.53
CA LEU A 23 3.89 11.67 -4.52
C LEU A 23 3.16 11.22 -3.25
N PRO A 24 3.26 12.01 -2.15
CA PRO A 24 2.72 11.69 -0.84
C PRO A 24 1.26 11.25 -0.84
N ILE A 25 0.45 11.72 -1.80
CA ILE A 25 -0.97 11.36 -1.93
C ILE A 25 -1.20 9.88 -2.27
N LEU A 26 -0.19 9.16 -2.79
CA LEU A 26 -0.30 7.72 -2.97
C LEU A 26 -0.37 6.96 -1.64
N ALA A 27 0.19 7.49 -0.55
CA ALA A 27 0.13 6.79 0.74
C ALA A 27 -1.31 6.59 1.22
N PRO A 28 -2.16 7.64 1.35
CA PRO A 28 -3.54 7.46 1.72
C PRO A 28 -4.34 6.67 0.67
N LEU A 29 -4.09 6.88 -0.64
CA LEU A 29 -4.76 6.12 -1.70
C LEU A 29 -4.51 4.61 -1.58
N LEU A 30 -3.24 4.21 -1.47
CA LEU A 30 -2.84 2.81 -1.39
C LEU A 30 -3.32 2.17 -0.09
N ASP A 31 -3.27 2.87 1.04
CA ASP A 31 -3.82 2.38 2.31
C ASP A 31 -5.32 2.12 2.20
N MET A 32 -6.08 3.01 1.56
CA MET A 32 -7.52 2.84 1.40
C MET A 32 -7.88 1.77 0.37
N MET A 33 -7.09 1.56 -0.68
CA MET A 33 -7.31 0.46 -1.63
C MET A 33 -6.96 -0.92 -1.06
N THR A 34 -6.00 -0.98 -0.14
CA THR A 34 -5.48 -2.25 0.41
C THR A 34 -5.91 -2.52 1.85
N CYS A 35 -6.70 -1.62 2.44
CA CYS A 35 -7.17 -1.70 3.81
C CYS A 35 -7.83 -3.05 4.10
N TRP A 36 -7.45 -3.70 5.21
CA TRP A 36 -8.09 -4.95 5.63
C TRP A 36 -9.58 -4.77 6.02
N ASP A 37 -9.99 -3.58 6.45
CA ASP A 37 -11.38 -3.26 6.77
C ASP A 37 -12.16 -2.96 5.49
N LEU A 38 -12.93 -3.94 5.02
CA LEU A 38 -13.71 -3.85 3.78
C LEU A 38 -14.72 -2.71 3.76
N ARG A 39 -15.19 -2.24 4.93
CA ARG A 39 -16.14 -1.12 5.00
C ARG A 39 -15.49 0.22 4.78
N ARG A 40 -14.17 0.30 5.01
CA ARG A 40 -13.37 1.50 4.78
C ARG A 40 -12.61 1.44 3.45
N ARG A 41 -12.47 0.27 2.86
CA ARG A 41 -11.72 0.10 1.62
C ARG A 41 -12.40 0.85 0.48
N PHE A 42 -11.63 1.64 -0.27
CA PHE A 42 -12.13 2.26 -1.48
C PHE A 42 -12.48 1.23 -2.54
N THR A 43 -13.62 1.45 -3.19
CA THR A 43 -13.93 0.89 -4.49
C THR A 43 -13.00 1.47 -5.56
N ALA A 44 -12.91 0.83 -6.73
CA ALA A 44 -12.10 1.34 -7.82
C ALA A 44 -12.54 2.75 -8.28
N SER A 45 -13.84 3.02 -8.28
CA SER A 45 -14.41 4.34 -8.61
C SER A 45 -14.06 5.40 -7.57
N GLU A 46 -14.17 5.09 -6.27
CA GLU A 46 -13.78 6.02 -5.20
C GLU A 46 -12.29 6.32 -5.22
N ALA A 47 -11.46 5.30 -5.46
CA ALA A 47 -10.02 5.47 -5.60
C ALA A 47 -9.65 6.39 -6.77
N LEU A 48 -10.34 6.23 -7.90
CA LEU A 48 -10.14 7.09 -9.07
C LEU A 48 -10.55 8.54 -8.78
N HIS A 49 -11.75 8.76 -8.24
CA HIS A 49 -12.21 10.11 -7.89
C HIS A 49 -11.30 10.77 -6.85
N PHE A 50 -10.88 10.02 -5.82
CA PHE A 50 -9.91 10.52 -4.85
C PHE A 50 -8.62 10.98 -5.52
N LEU A 51 -8.10 10.22 -6.48
CA LEU A 51 -6.89 10.59 -7.20
C LEU A 51 -7.10 11.84 -8.05
N GLU A 52 -8.18 11.91 -8.82
CA GLU A 52 -8.53 13.04 -9.68
C GLU A 52 -8.69 14.34 -8.88
N ASP A 53 -9.46 14.30 -7.79
CA ASP A 53 -9.70 15.44 -6.91
C ASP A 53 -8.39 16.00 -6.36
N ARG A 54 -7.45 15.12 -5.99
CA ARG A 54 -6.18 15.54 -5.39
C ARG A 54 -5.13 15.92 -6.42
N MET A 55 -5.17 15.33 -7.61
CA MET A 55 -4.34 15.77 -8.72
C MET A 55 -4.73 17.18 -9.18
N ALA A 56 -6.01 17.55 -9.11
CA ALA A 56 -6.47 18.91 -9.41
C ALA A 56 -5.97 19.96 -8.39
N GLU A 57 -5.62 19.55 -7.17
CA GLU A 57 -5.05 20.43 -6.12
C GLU A 57 -3.53 20.59 -6.21
N LEU A 58 -2.83 19.77 -7.00
CA LEU A 58 -1.39 19.85 -7.17
C LEU A 58 -1.00 20.98 -8.12
N SER A 59 -0.05 21.82 -7.71
CA SER A 59 0.51 22.83 -8.61
C SER A 59 1.47 22.18 -9.62
N GLU A 60 1.64 22.79 -10.79
CA GLU A 60 2.64 22.33 -11.77
C GLU A 60 4.07 22.25 -11.18
N VAL A 61 4.34 23.08 -10.16
CA VAL A 61 5.61 23.11 -9.43
C VAL A 61 5.83 21.85 -8.59
N ASP A 62 4.76 21.33 -7.97
CA ASP A 62 4.81 20.07 -7.22
C ASP A 62 5.03 18.89 -8.17
N LEU A 63 4.41 18.94 -9.36
CA LEU A 63 4.57 17.94 -10.42
C LEU A 63 5.99 17.94 -11.03
N ALA A 64 6.62 19.11 -11.10
CA ALA A 64 7.96 19.31 -11.64
C ALA A 64 9.09 19.08 -10.61
N SER A 65 8.74 18.85 -9.34
CA SER A 65 9.72 18.71 -8.26
C SER A 65 10.61 17.47 -8.48
N LYS A 66 11.92 17.65 -8.29
CA LYS A 66 12.89 16.57 -8.47
C LYS A 66 12.78 15.59 -7.31
N ILE A 67 12.48 14.36 -7.67
CA ILE A 67 12.41 13.20 -6.79
C ILE A 67 13.76 12.95 -6.10
N ILE A 68 13.78 12.99 -4.76
CA ILE A 68 14.95 12.63 -3.95
C ILE A 68 14.60 11.41 -3.09
N LEU A 69 15.06 10.23 -3.51
CA LEU A 69 15.00 9.03 -2.69
C LEU A 69 15.95 9.20 -1.49
N THR A 70 15.40 9.31 -0.29
CA THR A 70 16.14 9.73 0.91
C THR A 70 16.86 8.58 1.62
N LYS A 71 16.53 7.30 1.33
CA LYS A 71 17.22 6.13 1.91
C LYS A 71 17.40 4.97 0.92
N PRO A 72 18.49 4.20 1.05
CA PRO A 72 18.68 2.97 0.29
C PRO A 72 17.64 1.92 0.67
N ARG A 73 17.09 1.31 -0.37
CA ARG A 73 16.01 0.33 -0.32
C ARG A 73 16.47 -0.99 0.30
N ASP A 74 15.65 -1.58 1.14
CA ASP A 74 15.78 -3.01 1.47
C ASP A 74 15.01 -3.84 0.41
N PRO A 75 15.71 -4.53 -0.50
CA PRO A 75 15.05 -5.34 -1.54
C PRO A 75 14.33 -6.58 -0.96
N TYR A 76 14.59 -6.94 0.30
CA TYR A 76 13.99 -8.09 0.97
C TYR A 76 12.74 -7.74 1.77
N LYS A 77 12.46 -6.46 2.01
CA LYS A 77 11.29 -6.01 2.76
C LYS A 77 10.03 -6.32 1.98
N LYS A 78 9.16 -7.15 2.55
CA LYS A 78 7.90 -7.54 1.90
C LYS A 78 6.93 -6.36 1.90
N TYR A 79 6.06 -6.33 0.89
CA TYR A 79 5.07 -5.26 0.75
C TYR A 79 4.29 -4.98 2.05
N ASN A 80 3.82 -6.02 2.72
CA ASN A 80 3.06 -5.92 3.97
C ASN A 80 3.89 -5.52 5.21
N GLU A 81 5.20 -5.32 5.05
CA GLU A 81 6.14 -4.94 6.10
C GLU A 81 6.67 -3.51 5.89
N CYS A 82 6.37 -2.87 4.75
CA CYS A 82 6.73 -1.48 4.45
C CYS A 82 5.76 -0.48 5.09
N ASP A 83 6.26 0.46 5.88
CA ASP A 83 5.48 1.61 6.34
C ASP A 83 5.47 2.68 5.23
N ARG A 84 4.31 2.87 4.61
CA ARG A 84 4.09 3.81 3.50
C ARG A 84 4.15 5.28 3.91
N TRP A 85 4.17 5.53 5.22
CA TRP A 85 4.16 6.86 5.81
C TRP A 85 5.53 7.27 6.38
N GLU A 86 6.53 6.38 6.34
CA GLU A 86 7.81 6.50 7.05
C GLU A 86 8.61 7.77 6.67
N ASN A 87 8.43 8.29 5.45
CA ASN A 87 9.20 9.43 4.92
C ASN A 87 8.35 10.69 4.65
N LEU A 88 7.09 10.70 5.07
CA LEU A 88 6.19 11.83 4.82
C LEU A 88 6.38 12.90 5.91
N SER A 89 6.18 14.17 5.54
CA SER A 89 6.30 15.26 6.50
C SER A 89 5.27 15.11 7.63
N PRO A 90 5.61 15.43 8.90
CA PRO A 90 4.68 15.27 10.02
C PRO A 90 3.34 15.97 9.81
N GLY A 91 3.34 17.18 9.23
CA GLY A 91 2.12 17.91 8.92
C GLY A 91 1.26 17.25 7.83
N PHE A 92 1.88 16.53 6.89
CA PHE A 92 1.13 15.69 5.96
C PHE A 92 0.52 14.49 6.67
N VAL A 93 1.30 13.77 7.48
CA VAL A 93 0.82 12.59 8.22
C VAL A 93 -0.36 12.94 9.11
N GLU A 94 -0.30 14.08 9.81
CA GLU A 94 -1.38 14.56 10.67
C GLU A 94 -2.65 14.88 9.87
N ARG A 95 -2.52 15.62 8.77
CA ARG A 95 -3.65 15.97 7.89
C ARG A 95 -4.37 14.75 7.33
N TRP A 96 -3.61 13.69 6.99
CA TRP A 96 -4.12 12.51 6.31
C TRP A 96 -4.29 11.29 7.21
N GLN A 97 -4.17 11.46 8.54
CA GLN A 97 -4.18 10.38 9.53
C GLN A 97 -5.43 9.49 9.44
N ALA A 98 -6.58 10.08 9.08
CA ALA A 98 -7.86 9.37 8.95
C ALA A 98 -7.84 8.27 7.86
N TYR A 99 -6.97 8.39 6.86
CA TYR A 99 -6.81 7.44 5.77
C TYR A 99 -5.78 6.35 6.07
N ARG A 100 -4.99 6.50 7.14
CA ARG A 100 -3.98 5.51 7.51
C ARG A 100 -4.64 4.18 7.89
N GLU A 101 -4.05 3.09 7.40
CA GLU A 101 -4.53 1.75 7.70
C GLU A 101 -4.50 1.50 9.22
N LYS A 102 -5.62 1.00 9.76
CA LYS A 102 -5.69 0.65 11.19
C LYS A 102 -4.83 -0.60 11.45
N PRO A 103 -4.22 -0.74 12.64
CA PRO A 103 -3.51 -1.95 13.00
C PRO A 103 -4.37 -3.19 12.80
N LEU A 104 -3.76 -4.26 12.30
CA LEU A 104 -4.46 -5.53 12.12
C LEU A 104 -4.94 -6.06 13.47
N PRO A 105 -6.16 -6.62 13.54
CA PRO A 105 -6.62 -7.32 14.72
C PRO A 105 -5.66 -8.49 15.06
N LEU A 106 -5.48 -8.77 16.35
CA LEU A 106 -4.56 -9.81 16.83
C LEU A 106 -4.85 -11.19 16.20
N HIS A 107 -6.13 -11.52 15.98
CA HIS A 107 -6.51 -12.78 15.35
C HIS A 107 -6.04 -12.88 13.89
N VAL A 108 -6.04 -11.77 13.13
CA VAL A 108 -5.52 -11.75 11.75
C VAL A 108 -4.01 -11.89 11.74
N LEU A 109 -3.31 -11.28 12.70
CA LEU A 109 -1.87 -11.46 12.88
C LEU A 109 -1.53 -12.92 13.24
N LEU A 110 -2.33 -13.55 14.10
CA LEU A 110 -2.18 -14.95 14.47
C LEU A 110 -2.40 -15.87 13.28
N LEU A 111 -3.46 -15.65 12.50
CA LEU A 111 -3.72 -16.37 11.25
C LEU A 111 -2.56 -16.21 10.26
N ARG A 112 -2.05 -14.99 10.04
CA ARG A 112 -0.87 -14.75 9.21
C ARG A 112 0.34 -15.56 9.69
N ARG A 113 0.56 -15.64 11.01
CA ARG A 113 1.66 -16.43 11.58
C ARG A 113 1.46 -17.93 11.35
N ILE A 114 0.25 -18.45 11.49
CA ILE A 114 -0.08 -19.86 11.21
C ILE A 114 0.14 -20.16 9.72
N CYS A 115 -0.34 -19.31 8.82
CA CYS A 115 -0.17 -19.47 7.36
C CYS A 115 1.29 -19.38 6.90
N LYS A 116 2.20 -18.79 7.69
CA LYS A 116 3.65 -18.82 7.42
C LYS A 116 4.27 -20.20 7.68
N THR A 117 3.57 -21.11 8.35
CA THR A 117 4.02 -22.50 8.55
C THR A 117 3.54 -23.41 7.41
N GLN A 118 4.32 -24.41 7.01
CA GLN A 118 3.91 -25.39 5.99
C GLN A 118 2.57 -26.06 6.32
N ARG A 119 2.36 -26.41 7.61
CA ARG A 119 1.12 -27.04 8.07
C ARG A 119 -0.08 -26.10 7.96
N GLY A 120 0.08 -24.83 8.35
CA GLY A 120 -0.99 -23.84 8.24
C GLY A 120 -1.39 -23.56 6.78
N ALA A 121 -0.41 -23.47 5.88
CA ALA A 121 -0.67 -23.32 4.45
C ALA A 121 -1.45 -24.51 3.87
N LEU A 122 -1.08 -25.76 4.25
CA LEU A 122 -1.79 -26.97 3.84
C LEU A 122 -3.24 -27.02 4.35
N ILE A 123 -3.49 -26.58 5.59
CA ILE A 123 -4.84 -26.56 6.16
C ILE A 123 -5.75 -25.59 5.40
N VAL A 124 -5.26 -24.38 5.09
CA VAL A 124 -6.02 -23.36 4.35
C VAL A 124 -6.29 -23.80 2.91
N LEU A 125 -5.32 -24.42 2.24
CA LEU A 125 -5.49 -24.93 0.88
C LEU A 125 -6.49 -26.10 0.79
N ARG A 126 -6.67 -26.85 1.88
CA ARG A 126 -7.59 -28.00 1.94
C ARG A 126 -9.04 -27.61 2.26
N THR A 127 -9.27 -26.40 2.75
CA THR A 127 -10.61 -25.89 3.12
C THR A 127 -11.27 -25.02 2.03
N ARG A 128 -10.58 -24.80 0.91
CA ARG A 128 -11.13 -24.19 -0.32
C ARG A 128 -11.53 -25.27 -1.30
#